data_AF-A0A932MQ19-F1
#
_entry.id   AF-A0A932MQ19-F1
#
_cell.length_a   1.000
_cell.length_b   1.000
_cell.length_c   1.000
_cell.angle_alpha   90.00
_cell.angle_beta   90.00
_cell.angle_gamma   90.00
#
_symmetry.space_group_name_H-M   'P 1'
#
loop_
_entity.id
_entity.type
_entity.pdbx_description
1 polymer ?
#
loop_
_entity_poly.entity_id
_entity_poly.type
_entity_poly.pdbx_seq_one_letter_code
_entity_poly.pdbx_strand_id
1 'polypeptide(L)'
;MNRHNIFQSHVSTFNLEAVTMRLKDDWKGFFRDFEAFSKRELTLTEAELGIDRKLLYVWKKQGLLPYSGDSSDKSNNKIWGRFSFIELCWLKMLIEFRKVGLGMEKLKEIKNFFFKKEFLNDFFNVPVSELEKRAPEVMKMSEDLGLFHEGQFVLTEDIRRFLEEIQLSLFSVFLYATMLSRNNFLLYIDGKGHFDVVDLNKVFSDPVAGVAEFHQLLNSESVVFINIKKIIADLSDSHEYFSKKPHFGHKMAETSVNLLRQFFLDDRVKEVSMRISEKGRPNVWITREMQLNDLEKEFRLQSKKGKFCDLVVKMRDGKVQYFEHTEILKL
;
A
#
# COMPACT_ATOMS: atom_id res chain seq x y z
N MET A 1 -17.03 8.42 12.42
CA MET A 1 -16.29 8.53 11.14
C MET A 1 -14.90 7.93 11.36
N ASN A 2 -14.63 6.74 10.81
CA ASN A 2 -13.29 6.15 10.85
C ASN A 2 -12.34 7.04 10.04
N ARG A 3 -11.34 7.63 10.70
CA ARG A 3 -10.35 8.53 10.08
C ARG A 3 -9.36 7.81 9.15
N HIS A 4 -9.47 6.48 9.01
CA HIS A 4 -8.77 5.68 7.98
C HIS A 4 -9.08 6.15 6.54
N ASN A 5 -10.18 6.88 6.32
CA ASN A 5 -10.56 7.37 4.99
C ASN A 5 -9.80 8.61 4.48
N ILE A 6 -9.02 9.30 5.31
CA ILE A 6 -8.39 10.57 4.89
C ILE A 6 -7.41 10.31 3.73
N PHE A 7 -6.50 9.34 3.90
CA PHE A 7 -5.53 9.00 2.87
C PHE A 7 -6.09 8.16 1.72
N GLN A 8 -7.19 7.44 1.94
CA GLN A 8 -7.83 6.63 0.89
C GLN A 8 -8.20 7.49 -0.34
N SER A 9 -8.77 8.68 -0.09
CA SER A 9 -9.14 9.62 -1.17
C SER A 9 -7.91 10.15 -1.92
N HIS A 10 -6.83 10.47 -1.21
CA HIS A 10 -5.58 10.92 -1.81
C HIS A 10 -4.93 9.80 -2.62
N VAL A 11 -4.82 8.59 -2.06
CA VAL A 11 -4.20 7.45 -2.74
C VAL A 11 -5.00 6.98 -3.95
N SER A 12 -6.34 6.98 -3.90
CA SER A 12 -7.17 6.57 -5.04
C SER A 12 -7.07 7.52 -6.24
N THR A 13 -6.96 8.82 -5.98
CA THR A 13 -6.86 9.85 -7.03
C THR A 13 -5.43 10.07 -7.52
N PHE A 14 -4.42 9.64 -6.76
CA PHE A 14 -3.00 9.77 -7.12
C PHE A 14 -2.55 8.67 -8.10
N ASN A 15 -2.83 8.85 -9.40
CA ASN A 15 -2.44 7.93 -10.46
C ASN A 15 -1.71 8.66 -11.60
N LEU A 16 -1.02 7.89 -12.46
CA LEU A 16 -0.16 8.45 -13.50
C LEU A 16 -0.92 9.36 -14.48
N GLU A 17 -2.15 9.00 -14.86
CA GLU A 17 -2.97 9.79 -15.79
C GLU A 17 -3.35 11.13 -15.17
N ALA A 18 -3.91 11.12 -13.96
CA ALA A 18 -4.31 12.33 -13.24
C ALA A 18 -3.13 13.26 -12.95
N VAL A 19 -1.99 12.69 -12.53
CA VAL A 19 -0.77 13.46 -12.25
C VAL A 19 -0.19 14.05 -13.54
N THR A 20 -0.17 13.29 -14.64
CA THR A 20 0.30 13.79 -15.94
C THR A 20 -0.60 14.91 -16.46
N MET A 21 -1.92 14.79 -16.32
CA MET A 21 -2.86 15.84 -16.71
C MET A 21 -2.64 17.11 -15.87
N ARG A 22 -2.51 17.00 -14.55
CA ARG A 22 -2.22 18.15 -13.67
C ARG A 22 -0.89 18.80 -14.00
N LEU A 23 0.15 18.01 -14.26
CA LEU A 23 1.45 18.55 -14.66
C LEU A 23 1.37 19.42 -15.93
N LYS A 24 0.45 19.08 -16.86
CA LYS A 24 0.22 19.84 -18.10
C LYS A 24 -0.64 21.09 -17.89
N ASP A 25 -1.73 20.95 -17.14
CA ASP A 25 -2.83 21.92 -17.15
C ASP A 25 -3.01 22.70 -15.84
N ASP A 26 -2.53 22.17 -14.70
CA ASP A 26 -2.63 22.77 -13.36
C ASP A 26 -1.45 22.34 -12.47
N TRP A 27 -0.27 22.94 -12.70
CA TRP A 27 0.93 22.60 -11.93
C TRP A 27 0.77 22.89 -10.42
N LYS A 28 -0.05 23.88 -10.04
CA LYS A 28 -0.38 24.11 -8.63
C LYS A 28 -1.17 22.94 -8.07
N GLY A 29 -2.12 22.41 -8.84
CA GLY A 29 -2.84 21.18 -8.56
C GLY A 29 -1.94 19.97 -8.42
N PHE A 30 -0.90 19.86 -9.25
CA PHE A 30 0.13 18.83 -9.12
C PHE A 30 0.77 18.88 -7.72
N PHE A 31 1.23 20.05 -7.25
CA PHE A 31 1.84 20.18 -5.92
C PHE A 31 0.86 19.97 -4.75
N ARG A 32 -0.43 20.31 -4.91
CA ARG A 32 -1.44 20.05 -3.88
C ARG A 32 -1.58 18.56 -3.55
N ASP A 33 -1.33 17.67 -4.51
CA ASP A 33 -1.36 16.23 -4.25
C ASP A 33 -0.23 15.79 -3.33
N PHE A 34 0.98 16.32 -3.54
CA PHE A 34 2.13 16.03 -2.70
C PHE A 34 1.98 16.66 -1.30
N GLU A 35 1.49 17.91 -1.22
CA GLU A 35 1.18 18.55 0.06
C GLU A 35 0.20 17.73 0.90
N ALA A 36 -0.81 17.11 0.29
CA ALA A 36 -1.80 16.33 1.01
C ALA A 36 -1.17 15.17 1.80
N PHE A 37 -0.14 14.51 1.25
CA PHE A 37 0.58 13.43 1.93
C PHE A 37 1.51 13.92 3.06
N SER A 38 1.88 15.21 3.04
CA SER A 38 2.82 15.81 3.98
C SER A 38 2.13 16.53 5.14
N LYS A 39 0.81 16.76 5.05
CA LYS A 39 0.00 17.31 6.14
C LYS A 39 -0.06 16.33 7.31
N ARG A 40 0.26 16.83 8.51
CA ARG A 40 0.27 16.06 9.76
C ARG A 40 -1.12 15.92 10.35
N GLU A 41 -1.89 14.97 9.84
CA GLU A 41 -3.33 14.86 10.14
C GLU A 41 -3.68 13.75 11.13
N LEU A 42 -2.86 12.71 11.31
CA LEU A 42 -3.21 11.58 12.17
C LEU A 42 -2.28 11.39 13.35
N THR A 43 -2.84 11.01 14.50
CA THR A 43 -2.09 10.50 15.65
C THR A 43 -1.69 9.02 15.43
N LEU A 44 -0.70 8.52 16.18
CA LEU A 44 -0.30 7.11 16.12
C LEU A 44 -1.43 6.14 16.49
N THR A 45 -2.33 6.56 17.37
CA THR A 45 -3.49 5.76 17.81
C THR A 45 -4.52 5.67 16.69
N GLU A 46 -4.78 6.78 15.99
CA GLU A 46 -5.71 6.80 14.86
C GLU A 46 -5.18 6.02 13.65
N ALA A 47 -3.86 5.99 13.46
CA ALA A 47 -3.19 5.21 12.42
C ALA A 47 -2.93 3.75 12.81
N GLU A 48 -3.39 3.32 14.01
CA GLU A 48 -3.29 1.94 14.50
C GLU A 48 -1.89 1.31 14.43
N LEU A 49 -0.84 2.13 14.55
CA LEU A 49 0.55 1.66 14.40
C LEU A 49 1.06 0.82 15.59
N GLY A 50 0.36 0.85 16.73
CA GLY A 50 0.76 0.12 17.94
C GLY A 50 2.07 0.60 18.57
N ILE A 51 2.55 1.80 18.21
CA ILE A 51 3.78 2.39 18.77
C ILE A 51 3.42 3.11 20.07
N ASP A 52 4.05 2.69 21.17
CA ASP A 52 3.94 3.41 22.43
C ASP A 52 4.80 4.69 22.45
N ARG A 53 4.44 5.63 23.33
CA ARG A 53 5.13 6.93 23.44
C ARG A 53 6.61 6.80 23.86
N LYS A 54 6.98 5.77 24.63
CA LYS A 54 8.35 5.57 25.09
C LYS A 54 9.22 5.13 23.91
N LEU A 55 8.73 4.20 23.09
CA LEU A 55 9.42 3.74 21.89
C LEU A 55 9.63 4.89 20.90
N LEU A 56 8.58 5.68 20.64
CA LEU A 56 8.70 6.87 19.80
C LEU A 56 9.75 7.86 20.34
N TYR A 57 9.76 8.10 21.65
CA TYR A 57 10.75 8.98 22.28
C TYR A 57 12.18 8.43 22.13
N VAL A 58 12.38 7.12 22.28
CA VAL A 58 13.67 6.47 22.05
C VAL A 58 14.11 6.66 20.60
N TRP A 59 13.23 6.42 19.63
CA TRP A 59 13.54 6.60 18.21
C TRP A 59 13.87 8.06 17.86
N LYS A 60 13.14 9.02 18.46
CA LYS A 60 13.46 10.45 18.35
C LYS A 60 14.86 10.74 18.88
N LYS A 61 15.17 10.29 20.11
CA LYS A 61 16.48 10.52 20.75
C LYS A 61 17.63 9.88 19.96
N GLN A 62 17.35 8.77 19.29
CA GLN A 62 18.30 8.06 18.42
C GLN A 62 18.37 8.63 16.99
N GLY A 63 17.65 9.70 16.67
CA GLY A 63 17.71 10.33 15.35
C GLY A 63 17.03 9.55 14.22
N LEU A 64 16.16 8.59 14.55
CA LEU A 64 15.44 7.78 13.55
C LEU A 64 14.22 8.49 12.96
N LEU A 65 13.80 9.61 13.53
CA LEU A 65 12.68 10.39 12.99
C LEU A 65 13.22 11.45 12.02
N PRO A 66 12.73 11.46 10.76
CA PRO A 66 13.32 12.27 9.69
C PRO A 66 13.02 13.76 9.81
N TYR A 67 11.89 14.13 10.40
CA TYR A 67 11.45 15.52 10.52
C TYR A 67 11.31 15.92 11.97
N SER A 68 11.91 17.03 12.37
CA SER A 68 11.62 17.69 13.64
C SER A 68 10.18 18.17 13.59
N GLY A 69 9.29 17.68 14.46
CA GLY A 69 7.97 18.28 14.55
C GLY A 69 8.06 19.78 14.83
N ASP A 70 7.41 20.56 13.97
CA ASP A 70 7.32 22.03 13.93
C ASP A 70 8.41 22.79 14.70
N SER A 71 9.46 23.19 13.97
CA SER A 71 10.43 24.20 14.45
C SER A 71 9.93 25.63 14.23
N SER A 72 8.75 25.79 13.59
CA SER A 72 8.12 27.09 13.31
C SER A 72 7.48 27.71 14.56
N ASP A 73 7.23 26.92 15.61
CA ASP A 73 6.69 27.40 16.87
C ASP A 73 7.75 27.33 17.98
N LYS A 74 8.64 28.34 18.02
CA LYS A 74 9.60 28.58 19.12
C LYS A 74 8.92 28.74 20.50
N SER A 75 7.58 28.70 20.54
CA SER A 75 6.77 28.89 21.74
C SER A 75 6.06 27.64 22.23
N ASN A 76 6.42 26.41 21.83
CA ASN A 76 5.91 25.27 22.58
C ASN A 76 6.78 24.00 22.46
N ASN A 77 7.22 23.52 23.62
CA ASN A 77 7.86 22.21 23.83
C ASN A 77 6.85 21.04 23.67
N LYS A 78 5.88 21.18 22.75
CA LYS A 78 4.68 20.36 22.55
C LYS A 78 4.45 20.24 21.03
N ILE A 79 4.15 19.13 20.39
CA ILE A 79 3.76 17.77 20.76
C ILE A 79 3.99 16.97 19.45
N TRP A 80 4.74 15.86 19.49
CA TRP A 80 4.67 14.82 18.45
C TRP A 80 3.31 14.11 18.56
N GLY A 81 2.25 14.82 18.20
CA GLY A 81 0.87 14.36 18.34
C GLY A 81 0.32 13.86 17.03
N ARG A 82 0.68 14.51 15.92
CA ARG A 82 0.19 14.18 14.59
C ARG A 82 1.34 13.99 13.62
N PHE A 83 1.09 13.15 12.63
CA PHE A 83 2.05 12.62 11.67
C PHE A 83 1.46 12.72 10.28
N SER A 84 2.33 12.97 9.30
CA SER A 84 1.99 12.93 7.88
C SER A 84 1.89 11.48 7.39
N PHE A 85 1.33 11.28 6.20
CA PHE A 85 1.29 9.94 5.59
C PHE A 85 2.71 9.39 5.37
N ILE A 86 3.64 10.25 4.95
CA ILE A 86 5.05 9.91 4.74
C ILE A 86 5.68 9.46 6.07
N GLU A 87 5.45 10.19 7.15
CA GLU A 87 5.97 9.84 8.47
C GLU A 87 5.38 8.53 9.01
N LEU A 88 4.09 8.29 8.80
CA LEU A 88 3.43 7.04 9.20
C LEU A 88 3.97 5.85 8.41
N CYS A 89 4.19 6.00 7.10
CA CYS A 89 4.82 4.97 6.26
C CYS A 89 6.24 4.66 6.76
N TRP A 90 7.01 5.70 7.08
CA TRP A 90 8.36 5.54 7.65
C TRP A 90 8.33 4.79 8.98
N LEU A 91 7.46 5.18 9.91
CA LEU A 91 7.31 4.52 11.20
C LEU A 91 6.89 3.05 11.05
N LYS A 92 5.98 2.74 10.13
CA LYS A 92 5.61 1.36 9.81
C LYS A 92 6.78 0.57 9.26
N MET A 93 7.60 1.16 8.39
CA MET A 93 8.81 0.53 7.88
C MET A 93 9.80 0.20 9.01
N LEU A 94 10.01 1.13 9.95
CA LEU A 94 10.84 0.87 11.14
C LEU A 94 10.31 -0.30 11.96
N ILE A 95 8.99 -0.40 12.16
CA ILE A 95 8.37 -1.54 12.85
C ILE A 95 8.70 -2.85 12.13
N GLU A 96 8.50 -2.91 10.82
CA GLU A 96 8.76 -4.13 10.05
C GLU A 96 10.24 -4.53 10.08
N PHE A 97 11.18 -3.58 9.98
CA PHE A 97 12.61 -3.88 10.15
C PHE A 97 12.94 -4.37 11.57
N ARG A 98 12.31 -3.79 12.60
CA ARG A 98 12.53 -4.24 13.99
C ARG A 98 12.00 -5.65 14.23
N LYS A 99 10.88 -6.04 13.60
CA LYS A 99 10.31 -7.40 13.71
C LYS A 99 11.25 -8.49 13.21
N VAL A 100 12.03 -8.19 12.19
CA VAL A 100 13.04 -9.12 11.64
C VAL A 100 14.41 -8.98 12.30
N GLY A 101 14.51 -8.18 13.37
CA GLY A 101 15.70 -8.12 14.22
C GLY A 101 16.73 -7.04 13.89
N LEU A 102 16.44 -6.08 13.00
CA LEU A 102 17.41 -5.02 12.69
C LEU A 102 17.72 -4.15 13.93
N GLY A 103 19.01 -3.97 14.18
CA GLY A 103 19.55 -3.12 15.24
C GLY A 103 19.41 -1.62 14.94
N MET A 104 19.57 -0.78 15.96
CA MET A 104 19.39 0.67 15.84
C MET A 104 20.39 1.33 14.88
N GLU A 105 21.64 0.87 14.85
CA GLU A 105 22.67 1.43 13.95
C GLU A 105 22.30 1.22 12.48
N LYS A 106 21.82 0.03 12.12
CA LYS A 106 21.36 -0.24 10.75
C LYS A 106 20.14 0.61 10.38
N LEU A 107 19.21 0.81 11.31
CA LEU A 107 18.07 1.70 11.09
C LEU A 107 18.50 3.16 10.85
N LYS A 108 19.57 3.62 11.49
CA LYS A 108 20.13 4.96 11.25
C LYS A 108 20.76 5.06 9.86
N GLU A 109 21.49 4.04 9.42
CA GLU A 109 22.03 3.98 8.06
C GLU A 109 20.92 4.08 7.01
N ILE A 110 19.85 3.29 7.18
CA ILE A 110 18.68 3.30 6.29
C ILE A 110 18.00 4.68 6.30
N LYS A 111 17.85 5.28 7.49
CA LYS A 111 17.30 6.63 7.63
C LYS A 111 18.15 7.65 6.89
N ASN A 112 19.46 7.60 7.03
CA ASN A 112 20.37 8.55 6.42
C ASN A 112 20.41 8.42 4.90
N PHE A 113 20.24 7.20 4.38
CA PHE A 113 20.05 6.98 2.96
C PHE A 113 18.79 7.68 2.43
N PHE A 114 17.65 7.40 3.05
CA PHE A 114 16.35 7.89 2.59
C PHE A 114 16.11 9.39 2.81
N PHE A 115 16.73 9.95 3.84
CA PHE A 115 16.55 11.35 4.26
C PHE A 115 17.90 12.08 4.32
N LYS A 116 18.74 11.85 3.31
CA LYS A 116 20.02 12.53 3.15
C LYS A 116 19.80 14.05 3.08
N LYS A 117 20.60 14.82 3.80
CA LYS A 117 20.46 16.29 3.89
C LYS A 117 20.65 16.97 2.53
N GLU A 118 21.55 16.44 1.71
CA GLU A 118 21.87 16.98 0.39
C GLU A 118 20.92 16.47 -0.72
N PHE A 119 19.89 15.67 -0.38
CA PHE A 119 19.00 15.04 -1.36
C PHE A 119 18.43 16.03 -2.38
N LEU A 120 17.96 17.21 -1.96
CA LEU A 120 17.40 18.19 -2.90
C LEU A 120 18.45 18.66 -3.93
N ASN A 121 19.69 18.87 -3.50
CA ASN A 121 20.75 19.27 -4.43
C ASN A 121 21.05 18.14 -5.42
N ASP A 122 21.12 16.90 -4.94
CA ASP A 122 21.35 15.72 -5.77
C ASP A 122 20.19 15.49 -6.76
N PHE A 123 18.94 15.67 -6.31
CA PHE A 123 17.72 15.45 -7.09
C PHE A 123 17.57 16.42 -8.26
N PHE A 124 18.01 17.68 -8.09
CA PHE A 124 17.95 18.69 -9.14
C PHE A 124 19.23 18.77 -9.98
N ASN A 125 20.25 17.98 -9.68
CA ASN A 125 21.48 17.86 -10.47
C ASN A 125 21.30 16.87 -11.64
N VAL A 126 20.25 17.05 -12.43
CA VAL A 126 19.90 16.18 -13.57
C VAL A 126 20.30 16.87 -14.89
N PRO A 127 20.87 16.15 -15.87
CA PRO A 127 21.15 16.72 -17.19
C PRO A 127 19.87 17.21 -17.87
N VAL A 128 19.75 18.54 -17.98
CA VAL A 128 18.60 19.24 -18.58
C VAL A 128 18.25 18.72 -19.97
N SER A 129 19.28 18.45 -20.79
CA SER A 129 19.09 17.96 -22.17
C SER A 129 18.35 16.63 -22.26
N GLU A 130 18.35 15.81 -21.20
CA GLU A 130 17.55 14.58 -21.16
C GLU A 130 16.10 14.85 -20.74
N LEU A 131 15.90 15.80 -19.82
CA LEU A 131 14.57 16.21 -19.35
C LEU A 131 13.78 16.93 -20.44
N GLU A 132 14.40 17.84 -21.19
CA GLU A 132 13.77 18.52 -22.34
C GLU A 132 13.24 17.53 -23.38
N LYS A 133 13.98 16.45 -23.64
CA LYS A 133 13.59 15.43 -24.62
C LYS A 133 12.49 14.50 -24.11
N ARG A 134 12.51 14.14 -22.83
CA ARG A 134 11.65 13.10 -22.25
C ARG A 134 10.39 13.65 -21.59
N ALA A 135 10.44 14.88 -21.08
CA ALA A 135 9.39 15.49 -20.28
C ALA A 135 9.40 17.02 -20.45
N PRO A 136 9.10 17.55 -21.66
CA PRO A 136 9.09 18.99 -21.93
C PRO A 136 8.12 19.76 -21.01
N GLU A 137 7.07 19.10 -20.51
CA GLU A 137 6.11 19.72 -19.60
C GLU A 137 6.71 19.97 -18.21
N VAL A 138 7.65 19.13 -17.76
CA VAL A 138 8.42 19.37 -16.52
C VAL A 138 9.33 20.59 -16.68
N MET A 139 9.92 20.78 -17.86
CA MET A 139 10.77 21.94 -18.13
C MET A 139 9.98 23.23 -18.07
N LYS A 140 8.83 23.28 -18.76
CA LYS A 140 7.92 24.43 -18.71
C LYS A 140 7.46 24.74 -17.28
N MET A 141 7.04 23.72 -16.53
CA MET A 141 6.68 23.88 -15.12
C MET A 141 7.84 24.46 -14.29
N SER A 142 9.06 23.97 -14.53
CA SER A 142 10.24 24.41 -13.79
C SER A 142 10.60 25.86 -14.09
N GLU A 143 10.45 26.30 -15.34
CA GLU A 143 10.59 27.71 -15.73
C GLU A 143 9.53 28.58 -15.05
N ASP A 144 8.26 28.18 -15.10
CA ASP A 144 7.13 28.91 -14.48
C ASP A 144 7.30 29.07 -12.95
N LEU A 145 7.97 28.10 -12.32
CA LEU A 145 8.28 28.09 -10.89
C LEU A 145 9.55 28.87 -10.52
N GLY A 146 10.31 29.35 -11.50
CA GLY A 146 11.64 29.92 -11.27
C GLY A 146 12.66 28.88 -10.76
N LEU A 147 12.36 27.60 -10.91
CA LEU A 147 13.26 26.48 -10.62
C LEU A 147 14.36 26.35 -11.67
N PHE A 148 14.23 27.03 -12.80
CA PHE A 148 15.12 26.89 -13.94
C PHE A 148 15.63 28.25 -14.40
N HIS A 149 16.96 28.42 -14.42
CA HIS A 149 17.61 29.65 -14.86
C HIS A 149 18.90 29.32 -15.61
N GLU A 150 19.12 29.97 -16.76
CA GLU A 150 20.36 29.84 -17.56
C GLU A 150 20.80 28.39 -17.84
N GLY A 151 19.85 27.49 -18.07
CA GLY A 151 20.17 26.10 -18.40
C GLY A 151 20.46 25.21 -17.18
N GLN A 152 20.14 25.66 -15.96
CA GLN A 152 20.34 24.90 -14.73
C GLN A 152 19.17 25.03 -13.77
N PHE A 153 18.97 24.01 -12.93
CA PHE A 153 18.03 24.10 -11.83
C PHE A 153 18.58 24.97 -10.70
N VAL A 154 17.81 25.95 -10.25
CA VAL A 154 18.16 26.85 -9.15
C VAL A 154 17.19 26.63 -7.98
N LEU A 155 17.73 26.11 -6.89
CA LEU A 155 17.02 25.96 -5.63
C LEU A 155 17.17 27.25 -4.81
N THR A 156 16.25 28.20 -5.01
CA THR A 156 16.13 29.36 -4.12
C THR A 156 15.72 28.92 -2.71
N GLU A 157 15.94 29.78 -1.71
CA GLU A 157 15.61 29.45 -0.32
C GLU A 157 14.10 29.23 -0.12
N ASP A 158 13.26 30.01 -0.80
CA ASP A 158 11.79 29.86 -0.74
C ASP A 158 11.34 28.51 -1.32
N ILE A 159 11.92 28.12 -2.45
CA ILE A 159 11.65 26.82 -3.08
C ILE A 159 12.14 25.69 -2.17
N ARG A 160 13.36 25.80 -1.63
CA ARG A 160 13.91 24.80 -0.70
C ARG A 160 12.96 24.60 0.47
N ARG A 161 12.50 25.70 1.08
CA ARG A 161 11.54 25.67 2.19
C ARG A 161 10.23 25.00 1.78
N PHE A 162 9.68 25.34 0.62
CA PHE A 162 8.48 24.68 0.10
C PHE A 162 8.66 23.16 -0.08
N LEU A 163 9.79 22.74 -0.66
CA LEU A 163 10.13 21.32 -0.84
C LEU A 163 10.32 20.58 0.49
N GLU A 164 10.87 21.26 1.49
CA GLU A 164 10.98 20.74 2.86
C GLU A 164 9.62 20.65 3.56
N GLU A 165 8.73 21.63 3.35
CA GLU A 165 7.35 21.64 3.87
C GLU A 165 6.52 20.47 3.31
N ILE A 166 6.68 20.15 2.01
CA ILE A 166 6.10 18.94 1.42
C ILE A 166 6.91 17.67 1.73
N GLN A 167 7.89 17.73 2.62
CA GLN A 167 8.67 16.57 3.06
C GLN A 167 9.32 15.80 1.89
N LEU A 168 9.79 16.53 0.87
CA LEU A 168 10.43 15.91 -0.29
C LEU A 168 11.76 15.25 0.13
N SER A 169 11.87 13.96 -0.14
CA SER A 169 13.01 13.11 0.22
C SER A 169 13.04 11.92 -0.74
N LEU A 170 14.15 11.17 -0.76
CA LEU A 170 14.20 9.92 -1.52
C LEU A 170 13.10 8.96 -1.08
N PHE A 171 12.76 8.96 0.21
CA PHE A 171 11.68 8.12 0.73
C PHE A 171 10.31 8.53 0.18
N SER A 172 9.97 9.82 0.21
CA SER A 172 8.67 10.26 -0.32
C SER A 172 8.59 10.05 -1.83
N VAL A 173 9.66 10.29 -2.59
CA VAL A 173 9.74 9.94 -4.02
C VAL A 173 9.49 8.45 -4.25
N PHE A 174 10.08 7.58 -3.42
CA PHE A 174 9.86 6.14 -3.50
C PHE A 174 8.41 5.74 -3.19
N LEU A 175 7.76 6.37 -2.21
CA LEU A 175 6.33 6.18 -1.95
C LEU A 175 5.50 6.63 -3.15
N TYR A 176 5.77 7.82 -3.71
CA TYR A 176 5.06 8.34 -4.88
C TYR A 176 5.21 7.43 -6.09
N ALA A 177 6.42 6.96 -6.39
CA ALA A 177 6.66 6.00 -7.47
C ALA A 177 5.88 4.69 -7.28
N THR A 178 5.82 4.19 -6.03
CA THR A 178 5.03 3.00 -5.69
C THR A 178 3.53 3.23 -5.90
N MET A 179 3.02 4.39 -5.51
CA MET A 179 1.61 4.76 -5.71
C MET A 179 1.28 4.99 -7.17
N LEU A 180 2.12 5.68 -7.94
CA LEU A 180 1.83 6.01 -9.35
C LEU A 180 1.87 4.80 -10.26
N SER A 181 2.90 3.95 -10.11
CA SER A 181 3.05 2.75 -10.94
C SER A 181 2.12 1.62 -10.53
N ARG A 182 1.62 1.64 -9.27
CA ARG A 182 0.94 0.51 -8.63
C ARG A 182 1.74 -0.80 -8.66
N ASN A 183 3.06 -0.72 -8.93
CA ASN A 183 3.92 -1.88 -9.01
C ASN A 183 4.26 -2.44 -7.64
N ASN A 184 4.58 -3.74 -7.60
CA ASN A 184 4.99 -4.41 -6.37
C ASN A 184 6.50 -4.18 -6.17
N PHE A 185 6.85 -3.08 -5.50
CA PHE A 185 8.24 -2.84 -5.12
C PHE A 185 8.57 -3.51 -3.79
N LEU A 186 9.69 -4.21 -3.75
CA LEU A 186 10.33 -4.67 -2.52
C LEU A 186 11.56 -3.81 -2.26
N LEU A 187 11.61 -3.22 -1.08
CA LEU A 187 12.88 -2.71 -0.55
C LEU A 187 13.62 -3.90 0.05
N TYR A 188 14.85 -4.14 -0.36
CA TYR A 188 15.71 -5.13 0.28
C TYR A 188 16.90 -4.50 0.97
N ILE A 189 17.44 -5.19 1.96
CA ILE A 189 18.69 -4.84 2.66
C ILE A 189 19.47 -6.12 2.87
N ASP A 190 20.74 -6.14 2.45
CA ASP A 190 21.64 -7.27 2.66
C ASP A 190 22.45 -7.17 3.98
N GLY A 191 23.24 -8.21 4.27
CA GLY A 191 24.07 -8.30 5.48
C GLY A 191 25.17 -7.23 5.58
N LYS A 192 25.61 -6.68 4.44
CA LYS A 192 26.56 -5.57 4.33
C LYS A 192 25.88 -4.22 4.55
N GLY A 193 24.56 -4.16 4.44
CA GLY A 193 23.79 -2.91 4.46
C GLY A 193 23.66 -2.23 3.12
N HIS A 194 23.99 -2.92 2.04
CA HIS A 194 23.49 -2.51 0.75
C HIS A 194 21.96 -2.64 0.77
N PHE A 195 21.29 -1.66 0.21
CA PHE A 195 19.85 -1.65 0.04
C PHE A 195 19.57 -1.29 -1.40
N ASP A 196 18.49 -1.83 -1.95
CA ASP A 196 17.97 -1.42 -3.26
C ASP A 196 16.49 -1.81 -3.38
N VAL A 197 15.87 -1.42 -4.49
CA VAL A 197 14.45 -1.65 -4.77
C VAL A 197 14.30 -2.61 -5.93
N VAL A 198 13.63 -3.74 -5.67
CA VAL A 198 13.27 -4.72 -6.70
C VAL A 198 11.84 -4.46 -7.16
N ASP A 199 11.65 -4.21 -8.46
CA ASP A 199 10.32 -4.21 -9.09
C ASP A 199 9.92 -5.66 -9.41
N LEU A 200 9.13 -6.27 -8.52
CA LEU A 200 8.66 -7.65 -8.73
C LEU A 200 7.90 -7.79 -10.04
N ASN A 201 7.25 -6.74 -10.54
CA ASN A 201 6.50 -6.85 -11.78
C ASN A 201 7.43 -7.02 -12.98
N LYS A 202 8.62 -6.41 -12.96
CA LYS A 202 9.66 -6.63 -13.98
C LYS A 202 10.21 -8.05 -13.90
N VAL A 203 10.50 -8.51 -12.67
CA VAL A 203 10.97 -9.88 -12.40
C VAL A 203 9.96 -10.91 -12.90
N PHE A 204 8.66 -10.71 -12.68
CA PHE A 204 7.63 -11.62 -13.18
C PHE A 204 7.43 -11.54 -14.71
N SER A 205 7.76 -10.40 -15.33
CA SER A 205 7.65 -10.24 -16.78
C SER A 205 8.79 -10.91 -17.56
N ASP A 206 9.97 -11.05 -16.95
CA ASP A 206 11.09 -11.85 -17.47
C ASP A 206 11.57 -12.82 -16.38
N PRO A 207 10.97 -14.02 -16.29
CA PRO A 207 11.30 -14.98 -15.25
C PRO A 207 12.77 -15.44 -15.27
N VAL A 208 13.43 -15.43 -16.43
CA VAL A 208 14.81 -15.91 -16.55
C VAL A 208 15.77 -14.87 -15.98
N ALA A 209 15.62 -13.61 -16.39
CA ALA A 209 16.38 -12.51 -15.82
C ALA A 209 16.06 -12.33 -14.32
N GLY A 210 14.78 -12.42 -13.97
CA GLY A 210 14.31 -12.30 -12.58
C GLY A 210 14.87 -13.37 -11.64
N VAL A 211 14.93 -14.64 -12.08
CA VAL A 211 15.56 -15.71 -11.30
C VAL A 211 17.05 -15.45 -11.14
N ALA A 212 17.75 -14.96 -12.17
CA ALA A 212 19.17 -14.64 -12.06
C ALA A 212 19.43 -13.50 -11.06
N GLU A 213 18.61 -12.45 -11.08
CA GLU A 213 18.66 -11.31 -10.16
C GLU A 213 18.41 -11.75 -8.71
N PHE A 214 17.33 -12.51 -8.46
CA PHE A 214 17.05 -13.07 -7.14
C PHE A 214 18.12 -14.07 -6.69
N HIS A 215 18.66 -14.88 -7.59
CA HIS A 215 19.72 -15.83 -7.27
C HIS A 215 21.00 -15.11 -6.85
N GLN A 216 21.38 -14.02 -7.50
CA GLN A 216 22.53 -13.20 -7.05
C GLN A 216 22.28 -12.61 -5.67
N LEU A 217 21.08 -12.06 -5.47
CA LEU A 217 20.70 -11.37 -4.24
C LEU A 217 20.56 -12.32 -3.04
N LEU A 218 20.03 -13.53 -3.24
CA LEU A 218 19.89 -14.53 -2.18
C LEU A 218 21.20 -15.28 -1.88
N ASN A 219 22.16 -15.27 -2.81
CA ASN A 219 23.47 -15.89 -2.62
C ASN A 219 24.55 -14.91 -2.14
N SER A 220 24.30 -13.60 -2.18
CA SER A 220 25.29 -12.63 -1.71
C SER A 220 25.41 -12.70 -0.20
N GLU A 221 24.32 -12.48 0.56
CA GLU A 221 24.25 -12.52 2.03
C GLU A 221 22.80 -12.70 2.56
N SER A 222 22.60 -12.68 3.88
CA SER A 222 21.26 -12.59 4.47
C SER A 222 20.54 -11.32 4.00
N VAL A 223 19.33 -11.47 3.45
CA VAL A 223 18.53 -10.35 2.95
C VAL A 223 17.22 -10.21 3.70
N VAL A 224 16.85 -8.97 4.00
CA VAL A 224 15.53 -8.59 4.53
C VAL A 224 14.75 -7.87 3.45
N PHE A 225 13.48 -8.28 3.24
CA PHE A 225 12.57 -7.61 2.32
C PHE A 225 11.42 -6.92 3.07
N ILE A 226 11.10 -5.70 2.66
CA ILE A 226 9.90 -4.97 3.07
C ILE A 226 9.03 -4.67 1.86
N ASN A 227 7.75 -5.04 1.97
CA ASN A 227 6.73 -4.72 0.97
C ASN A 227 6.13 -3.34 1.26
N ILE A 228 6.62 -2.33 0.57
CA ILE A 228 6.26 -0.92 0.78
C ILE A 228 4.84 -0.65 0.29
N LYS A 229 4.43 -1.31 -0.79
CA LYS A 229 3.07 -1.26 -1.29
C LYS A 229 2.06 -1.75 -0.26
N LYS A 230 2.38 -2.82 0.47
CA LYS A 230 1.53 -3.29 1.58
C LYS A 230 1.41 -2.23 2.67
N ILE A 231 2.52 -1.59 3.06
CA ILE A 231 2.51 -0.50 4.06
C ILE A 231 1.57 0.64 3.62
N ILE A 232 1.70 1.09 2.37
CA ILE A 232 0.85 2.14 1.81
C ILE A 232 -0.62 1.71 1.83
N ALA A 233 -0.92 0.48 1.37
CA ALA A 233 -2.27 -0.05 1.30
C ALA A 233 -2.93 -0.19 2.69
N ASP A 234 -2.20 -0.75 3.66
CA ASP A 234 -2.66 -0.91 5.05
C ASP A 234 -2.97 0.47 5.68
N LEU A 235 -2.09 1.46 5.49
CA LEU A 235 -2.24 2.79 6.12
C LEU A 235 -3.30 3.69 5.46
N SER A 236 -3.69 3.40 4.22
CA SER A 236 -4.65 4.21 3.46
C SER A 236 -5.93 3.46 3.11
N ASP A 237 -6.10 2.24 3.61
CA ASP A 237 -7.24 1.35 3.30
C ASP A 237 -7.54 1.27 1.79
N SER A 238 -6.47 1.06 1.01
CA SER A 238 -6.49 1.21 -0.46
C SER A 238 -6.04 -0.06 -1.18
N HIS A 239 -6.17 -1.22 -0.53
CA HIS A 239 -5.77 -2.53 -1.05
C HIS A 239 -6.32 -2.84 -2.46
N GLU A 240 -7.51 -2.36 -2.79
CA GLU A 240 -8.14 -2.56 -4.09
C GLU A 240 -7.38 -1.90 -5.26
N TYR A 241 -6.72 -0.76 -5.03
CA TYR A 241 -5.94 -0.06 -6.05
C TYR A 241 -4.56 -0.70 -6.28
N PHE A 242 -4.13 -1.51 -5.33
CA PHE A 242 -2.82 -2.17 -5.31
C PHE A 242 -2.91 -3.65 -5.68
N SER A 243 -4.08 -4.27 -5.58
CA SER A 243 -4.28 -5.61 -6.09
C SER A 243 -4.41 -5.55 -7.62
N LYS A 244 -3.30 -5.76 -8.34
CA LYS A 244 -3.41 -6.27 -9.72
C LYS A 244 -4.22 -7.54 -9.58
N LYS A 245 -5.49 -7.57 -10.03
CA LYS A 245 -6.30 -8.79 -10.07
C LYS A 245 -5.41 -9.87 -10.69
N PRO A 246 -4.85 -10.81 -9.91
CA PRO A 246 -3.83 -11.70 -10.42
C PRO A 246 -4.57 -12.79 -11.16
N HIS A 247 -5.00 -12.51 -12.39
CA HIS A 247 -5.71 -13.44 -13.29
C HIS A 247 -6.90 -14.22 -12.67
N PHE A 248 -7.41 -13.81 -11.49
CA PHE A 248 -8.51 -14.50 -10.83
C PHE A 248 -9.80 -14.31 -11.61
N GLY A 249 -9.97 -13.14 -12.23
CA GLY A 249 -11.08 -12.86 -13.16
C GLY A 249 -10.99 -13.62 -14.49
N HIS A 250 -9.86 -14.26 -14.82
CA HIS A 250 -9.78 -15.18 -15.96
C HIS A 250 -10.08 -16.63 -15.56
N LYS A 251 -10.12 -16.96 -14.26
CA LYS A 251 -10.53 -18.28 -13.75
C LYS A 251 -11.93 -18.29 -13.15
N MET A 252 -12.55 -17.13 -12.97
CA MET A 252 -13.90 -16.95 -12.45
C MET A 252 -14.62 -15.89 -13.28
N ALA A 253 -15.76 -16.25 -13.88
CA ALA A 253 -16.62 -15.29 -14.56
C ALA A 253 -17.02 -14.15 -13.60
N GLU A 254 -17.13 -12.93 -14.11
CA GLU A 254 -17.49 -11.73 -13.33
C GLU A 254 -18.86 -11.89 -12.64
N THR A 255 -19.75 -12.66 -13.26
CA THR A 255 -21.02 -13.13 -12.67
C THR A 255 -20.80 -13.89 -11.37
N SER A 256 -19.79 -14.75 -11.28
CA SER A 256 -19.49 -15.58 -10.10
C SER A 256 -18.95 -14.75 -8.93
N VAL A 257 -18.14 -13.73 -9.24
CA VAL A 257 -17.63 -12.77 -8.23
C VAL A 257 -18.76 -11.90 -7.70
N ASN A 258 -19.66 -11.44 -8.56
CA ASN A 258 -20.82 -10.66 -8.15
C ASN A 258 -21.82 -11.48 -7.33
N LEU A 259 -21.99 -12.76 -7.66
CA LEU A 259 -22.85 -13.69 -6.94
C LEU A 259 -22.29 -14.03 -5.54
N LEU A 260 -20.96 -14.21 -5.42
CA LEU A 260 -20.28 -14.31 -4.11
C LEU A 260 -20.44 -13.04 -3.28
N ARG A 261 -20.28 -11.85 -3.89
CA ARG A 261 -20.48 -10.57 -3.20
C ARG A 261 -21.91 -10.42 -2.68
N GLN A 262 -22.92 -10.76 -3.48
CA GLN A 262 -24.32 -10.76 -3.03
C GLN A 262 -24.52 -11.68 -1.82
N PHE A 263 -23.91 -12.87 -1.84
CA PHE A 263 -24.02 -13.80 -0.71
C PHE A 263 -23.36 -13.32 0.57
N PHE A 264 -22.28 -12.54 0.50
CA PHE A 264 -21.69 -11.88 1.67
C PHE A 264 -22.51 -10.69 2.16
N LEU A 265 -23.24 -10.01 1.27
CA LEU A 265 -24.13 -8.90 1.61
C LEU A 265 -25.47 -9.37 2.22
N ASP A 266 -25.90 -10.59 1.92
CA ASP A 266 -27.18 -11.16 2.38
C ASP A 266 -27.14 -11.72 3.82
N ASP A 267 -26.05 -11.54 4.59
CA ASP A 267 -25.86 -11.85 6.02
C ASP A 267 -26.20 -13.30 6.48
N ARG A 268 -26.37 -14.24 5.53
CA ARG A 268 -26.77 -15.63 5.82
C ARG A 268 -25.69 -16.68 5.55
N VAL A 269 -24.48 -16.24 5.21
CA VAL A 269 -23.37 -17.14 4.88
C VAL A 269 -22.40 -17.25 6.06
N LYS A 270 -22.27 -18.47 6.57
CA LYS A 270 -21.39 -18.81 7.70
C LYS A 270 -19.99 -19.19 7.23
N GLU A 271 -19.89 -19.87 6.10
CA GLU A 271 -18.61 -20.29 5.51
C GLU A 271 -18.71 -20.36 3.98
N VAL A 272 -17.65 -19.94 3.28
CA VAL A 272 -17.46 -20.20 1.85
C VAL A 272 -16.17 -20.97 1.68
N SER A 273 -16.27 -22.22 1.25
CA SER A 273 -15.12 -23.07 0.96
C SER A 273 -14.96 -23.19 -0.56
N MET A 274 -13.75 -23.03 -1.06
CA MET A 274 -13.46 -23.09 -2.49
C MET A 274 -12.33 -24.07 -2.77
N ARG A 275 -12.53 -24.96 -3.74
CA ARG A 275 -11.51 -25.94 -4.16
C ARG A 275 -11.41 -25.95 -5.67
N ILE A 276 -10.19 -25.77 -6.16
CA ILE A 276 -9.88 -25.89 -7.58
C ILE A 276 -9.74 -27.39 -7.88
N SER A 277 -10.59 -27.90 -8.77
CA SER A 277 -10.50 -29.29 -9.24
C SER A 277 -9.21 -29.53 -10.01
N GLU A 278 -8.79 -30.79 -10.17
CA GLU A 278 -7.60 -31.16 -10.96
C GLU A 278 -7.64 -30.64 -12.40
N LYS A 279 -8.84 -30.33 -12.93
CA LYS A 279 -9.06 -29.74 -14.26
C LYS A 279 -9.03 -28.21 -14.27
N GLY A 280 -8.61 -27.57 -13.19
CA GLY A 280 -8.48 -26.11 -13.07
C GLY A 280 -9.79 -25.34 -12.89
N ARG A 281 -10.94 -26.03 -12.82
CA ARG A 281 -12.25 -25.40 -12.57
C ARG A 281 -12.54 -25.28 -11.08
N PRO A 282 -12.92 -24.11 -10.58
CA PRO A 282 -13.24 -23.94 -9.17
C PRO A 282 -14.65 -24.43 -8.84
N ASN A 283 -14.74 -25.23 -7.79
CA ASN A 283 -16.00 -25.55 -7.14
C ASN A 283 -16.09 -24.71 -5.86
N VAL A 284 -17.26 -24.13 -5.63
CA VAL A 284 -17.55 -23.34 -4.43
C VAL A 284 -18.65 -24.04 -3.65
N TRP A 285 -18.40 -24.23 -2.36
CA TRP A 285 -19.33 -24.71 -1.36
C TRP A 285 -19.69 -23.54 -0.44
N ILE A 286 -20.98 -23.27 -0.30
CA ILE A 286 -21.47 -22.19 0.57
C ILE A 286 -22.26 -22.83 1.68
N THR A 287 -21.79 -22.63 2.91
CA THR A 287 -22.46 -23.09 4.13
C THR A 287 -23.28 -21.95 4.71
N ARG A 288 -24.58 -22.20 4.89
CA ARG A 288 -25.53 -21.23 5.49
C ARG A 288 -26.13 -21.77 6.77
N GLU A 289 -26.44 -20.83 7.65
CA GLU A 289 -27.19 -21.06 8.88
C GLU A 289 -28.68 -20.85 8.59
N MET A 290 -29.50 -21.91 8.72
CA MET A 290 -30.94 -21.83 8.46
C MET A 290 -31.76 -22.13 9.71
N GLN A 291 -32.88 -21.40 9.86
CA GLN A 291 -33.88 -21.65 10.88
C GLN A 291 -34.77 -22.84 10.51
N LEU A 292 -35.31 -23.52 11.52
CA LEU A 292 -36.06 -24.78 11.38
C LEU A 292 -37.31 -24.63 10.49
N ASN A 293 -37.92 -23.44 10.46
CA ASN A 293 -39.09 -23.14 9.65
C ASN A 293 -38.80 -22.97 8.15
N ASP A 294 -37.54 -22.73 7.76
CA ASP A 294 -37.13 -22.56 6.37
C ASP A 294 -36.71 -23.89 5.72
N LEU A 295 -36.44 -24.92 6.53
CA LEU A 295 -36.00 -26.24 6.11
C LEU A 295 -37.03 -26.98 5.23
N GLU A 296 -38.30 -27.02 5.65
CA GLU A 296 -39.34 -27.74 4.90
C GLU A 296 -39.57 -27.13 3.51
N LYS A 297 -39.44 -25.81 3.40
CA LYS A 297 -39.56 -25.10 2.12
C LYS A 297 -38.40 -25.44 1.21
N GLU A 298 -37.18 -25.45 1.74
CA GLU A 298 -35.98 -25.76 0.96
C GLU A 298 -35.96 -27.22 0.50
N PHE A 299 -36.33 -28.17 1.37
CA PHE A 299 -36.44 -29.60 1.01
C PHE A 299 -37.43 -29.83 -0.15
N ARG A 300 -38.58 -29.14 -0.13
CA ARG A 300 -39.57 -29.19 -1.21
C ARG A 300 -39.09 -28.54 -2.50
N LEU A 301 -38.30 -27.46 -2.41
CA LEU A 301 -37.73 -26.75 -3.56
C LEU A 301 -36.63 -27.56 -4.26
N GLN A 302 -35.74 -28.17 -3.48
CA GLN A 302 -34.60 -28.94 -4.00
C GLN A 302 -35.04 -30.29 -4.58
N SER A 303 -36.04 -30.95 -3.97
CA SER A 303 -36.69 -32.15 -4.51
C SER A 303 -37.29 -31.94 -5.91
N LYS A 304 -37.75 -30.72 -6.23
CA LYS A 304 -38.31 -30.38 -7.55
C LYS A 304 -37.26 -30.01 -8.61
N LYS A 305 -36.05 -29.58 -8.22
CA LYS A 305 -35.05 -29.00 -9.14
C LYS A 305 -33.89 -29.92 -9.50
N GLY A 306 -33.81 -31.13 -8.93
CA GLY A 306 -32.77 -32.11 -9.28
C GLY A 306 -31.34 -31.61 -9.01
N LYS A 307 -31.15 -30.77 -8.00
CA LYS A 307 -29.83 -30.29 -7.58
C LYS A 307 -29.26 -31.20 -6.50
N PHE A 308 -27.95 -31.47 -6.56
CA PHE A 308 -27.23 -32.17 -5.51
C PHE A 308 -26.87 -31.19 -4.39
N CYS A 309 -27.28 -31.49 -3.16
CA CYS A 309 -26.94 -30.73 -1.96
C CYS A 309 -26.56 -31.70 -0.83
N ASP A 310 -25.60 -31.27 -0.01
CA ASP A 310 -25.25 -31.96 1.23
C ASP A 310 -25.88 -31.21 2.41
N LEU A 311 -26.69 -31.92 3.19
CA LEU A 311 -27.39 -31.40 4.36
C LEU A 311 -26.88 -32.10 5.62
N VAL A 312 -26.32 -31.34 6.55
CA VAL A 312 -25.94 -31.87 7.87
C VAL A 312 -26.94 -31.38 8.91
N VAL A 313 -27.62 -32.34 9.55
CA VAL A 313 -28.59 -32.09 10.62
C VAL A 313 -27.97 -32.47 11.95
N LYS A 314 -27.72 -31.49 12.83
CA LYS A 314 -27.21 -31.76 14.19
C LYS A 314 -28.38 -31.72 15.19
N MET A 315 -28.63 -32.87 15.82
CA MET A 315 -29.70 -33.05 16.82
C MET A 315 -29.11 -33.25 18.22
N ARG A 316 -29.82 -32.76 19.24
CA ARG A 316 -29.53 -33.05 20.66
C ARG A 316 -30.85 -33.33 21.37
N ASP A 317 -30.91 -34.46 22.08
CA ASP A 317 -32.08 -34.92 22.85
C ASP A 317 -33.38 -34.99 22.03
N GLY A 318 -33.29 -35.52 20.80
CA GLY A 318 -34.43 -35.67 19.89
C GLY A 318 -34.97 -34.36 19.30
N LYS A 319 -34.33 -33.22 19.60
CA LYS A 319 -34.65 -31.91 19.01
C LYS A 319 -33.54 -31.45 18.08
N VAL A 320 -33.91 -30.94 16.92
CA VAL A 320 -32.94 -30.39 15.98
C VAL A 320 -32.44 -29.05 16.51
N GLN A 321 -31.13 -28.90 16.59
CA GLN A 321 -30.48 -27.71 17.16
C GLN A 321 -30.08 -26.71 16.07
N TYR A 322 -29.57 -27.22 14.94
CA TYR A 322 -29.02 -26.41 13.85
C TYR A 322 -28.85 -27.24 12.56
N PHE A 323 -28.86 -26.57 11.40
CA PHE A 323 -28.69 -27.16 10.07
C PHE A 323 -27.57 -26.47 9.30
N GLU A 324 -26.74 -27.25 8.63
CA GLU A 324 -25.75 -26.77 7.65
C GLU A 324 -26.22 -27.19 6.26
N HIS A 325 -26.47 -26.21 5.39
CA HIS A 325 -26.79 -26.44 3.99
C HIS A 325 -25.59 -26.12 3.12
N THR A 326 -25.17 -27.08 2.30
CA THR A 326 -24.05 -26.91 1.37
C THR A 326 -24.53 -27.07 -0.06
N GLU A 327 -24.53 -25.97 -0.83
CA GLU A 327 -24.77 -26.01 -2.28
C GLU A 327 -23.45 -26.12 -3.04
N ILE A 328 -23.40 -27.03 -4.02
CA ILE A 328 -22.29 -27.12 -4.97
C ILE A 328 -22.61 -26.24 -6.18
N LEU A 329 -21.88 -25.13 -6.31
CA LEU A 329 -21.92 -24.30 -7.51
C LEU A 329 -20.74 -24.68 -8.41
N LYS A 330 -21.05 -25.18 -9.61
CA LYS A 330 -20.07 -25.35 -10.69
C LYS A 330 -19.90 -24.00 -11.38
N LEU A 331 -18.68 -23.46 -11.34
CA LEU A 331 -18.34 -22.19 -11.95
C LEU A 331 -17.59 -22.36 -13.27
#